data_AF-A0A3M1U115-F1
#
_entry.id   AF-A0A3M1U115-F1
#
_cell.length_a   1.000
_cell.length_b   1.000
_cell.length_c   1.000
_cell.angle_alpha   90.00
_cell.angle_beta   90.00
_cell.angle_gamma   90.00
#
_symmetry.space_group_name_H-M   'P 1'
#
loop_
_entity.id
_entity.type
_entity.pdbx_description
1 polymer ?
#
loop_
_entity_poly.entity_id
_entity_poly.type
_entity_poly.pdbx_seq_one_letter_code
_entity_poly.pdbx_strand_id
1 'polypeptide(L)'
;MRTNTQVAYWGAVALLILVTALYTRAAISGDWFRSGNDMQFILEDLRARPISDYWSGPWAGQEMFRYYRPVTSTVFAWELAAFGTDARKWQTLGWILHLASIPLLAFVLLRLLGSRIGALVGATLWALRDRIVLTIEWVPAQTDLLAGFFALLCLASFLHYQARGSRPALACAIAAGLLSALSKEIGFILVGLLPLSVLYSTQSYRSALRVLSITL
;
A
#
# COMPACT_ATOMS: atom_id res chain seq x y z
N MET A 1 -14.55 13.10 -23.01
CA MET A 1 -13.31 13.86 -23.26
C MET A 1 -12.70 14.19 -21.90
N ARG A 2 -11.46 13.75 -21.60
CA ARG A 2 -10.76 14.19 -20.38
C ARG A 2 -10.41 15.66 -20.58
N THR A 3 -10.68 16.51 -19.59
CA THR A 3 -10.30 17.92 -19.64
C THR A 3 -8.76 18.04 -19.64
N ASN A 4 -8.19 19.04 -20.32
CA ASN A 4 -6.73 19.25 -20.39
C ASN A 4 -6.09 19.29 -18.98
N THR A 5 -6.84 19.78 -17.98
CA THR A 5 -6.42 19.84 -16.57
C THR A 5 -6.32 18.46 -15.91
N GLN A 6 -7.17 17.49 -16.30
CA GLN A 6 -7.08 16.11 -15.80
C GLN A 6 -5.86 15.39 -16.39
N VAL A 7 -5.56 15.61 -17.67
CA VAL A 7 -4.36 15.06 -18.32
C VAL A 7 -3.10 15.62 -17.67
N ALA A 8 -3.04 16.93 -17.47
CA ALA A 8 -1.90 17.58 -16.80
C ALA A 8 -1.68 17.06 -15.37
N TYR A 9 -2.74 16.85 -14.59
CA TYR A 9 -2.65 16.31 -13.24
C TYR A 9 -2.01 14.91 -13.21
N TRP A 10 -2.50 13.99 -14.05
CA TRP A 10 -1.93 12.64 -14.10
C TRP A 10 -0.54 12.60 -14.73
N GLY A 11 -0.21 13.54 -15.62
CA GLY A 11 1.16 13.78 -16.07
C GLY A 11 2.09 14.19 -14.93
N ALA A 12 1.64 15.08 -14.03
CA ALA A 12 2.40 15.47 -12.84
C ALA A 12 2.58 14.30 -11.85
N VAL A 13 1.57 13.46 -11.65
CA VAL A 13 1.68 12.24 -10.84
C VAL A 13 2.69 11.26 -11.47
N ALA A 14 2.66 11.07 -12.79
CA ALA A 14 3.63 10.23 -13.48
C ALA A 14 5.07 10.76 -13.35
N LEU A 15 5.25 12.08 -13.45
CA LEU A 15 6.53 12.73 -13.19
C LEU A 15 6.99 12.52 -11.74
N LEU A 16 6.10 12.66 -10.76
CA LEU A 16 6.41 12.39 -9.36
C LEU A 16 6.87 10.94 -9.14
N ILE A 17 6.21 9.97 -9.78
CA ILE A 17 6.62 8.56 -9.73
C ILE A 17 8.03 8.41 -10.30
N LEU A 18 8.32 9.01 -11.46
CA LEU A 18 9.66 8.96 -12.06
C LEU A 18 10.72 9.58 -11.16
N VAL A 19 10.47 10.77 -10.61
CA VAL A 19 11.39 11.44 -9.68
C VAL A 19 11.61 10.59 -8.43
N THR A 20 10.55 10.03 -7.85
CA THR A 20 10.64 9.16 -6.67
C THR A 20 11.39 7.88 -6.96
N ALA A 21 11.18 7.28 -8.14
CA ALA A 21 11.89 6.09 -8.61
C ALA A 21 13.40 6.36 -8.71
N LEU A 22 13.79 7.49 -9.31
CA LEU A 22 15.19 7.90 -9.43
C LEU A 22 15.82 8.21 -8.06
N TYR A 23 15.07 8.88 -7.16
CA TYR A 23 15.53 9.21 -5.82
C TYR A 23 15.75 7.97 -4.95
N THR A 24 14.82 7.01 -5.02
CA THR A 24 14.84 5.81 -4.16
C THR A 24 15.58 4.62 -4.76
N ARG A 25 16.11 4.71 -6.00
CA ARG A 25 16.82 3.61 -6.66
C ARG A 25 17.96 3.01 -5.85
N ALA A 26 18.63 3.82 -5.02
CA ALA A 26 19.74 3.40 -4.18
C ALA A 26 19.31 2.48 -3.02
N ALA A 27 18.01 2.43 -2.70
CA ALA A 27 17.46 1.54 -1.69
C ALA A 27 17.53 0.06 -2.10
N ILE A 28 17.65 -0.23 -3.40
CA ILE A 28 17.87 -1.57 -3.94
C ILE A 28 19.39 -1.87 -3.87
N SER A 29 19.93 -1.85 -2.65
CA SER A 29 21.37 -1.95 -2.39
C SER A 29 21.90 -3.37 -2.58
N GLY A 30 21.04 -4.38 -2.36
CA GLY A 30 21.43 -5.78 -2.31
C GLY A 30 21.98 -6.23 -0.95
N ASP A 31 21.99 -5.34 0.05
CA ASP A 31 22.49 -5.63 1.38
C ASP A 31 21.32 -5.95 2.33
N TRP A 32 21.24 -7.21 2.77
CA TRP A 32 20.27 -7.68 3.75
C TRP A 32 20.46 -7.09 5.14
N PHE A 33 21.71 -6.83 5.52
CA PHE A 33 22.12 -6.68 6.91
C PHE A 33 22.48 -5.24 7.28
N ARG A 34 22.53 -4.34 6.30
CA ARG A 34 22.73 -2.91 6.55
C ARG A 34 21.75 -2.32 7.56
N SER A 35 20.56 -2.91 7.65
CA SER A 35 19.46 -2.46 8.52
C SER A 35 19.22 -3.36 9.74
N GLY A 36 20.08 -4.36 10.00
CA GLY A 36 19.93 -5.30 11.13
C GLY A 36 19.95 -6.77 10.71
N ASN A 37 19.74 -7.68 11.68
CA ASN A 37 19.75 -9.14 11.47
C ASN A 37 18.35 -9.77 11.34
N ASP A 38 17.29 -8.98 11.25
CA ASP A 38 15.90 -9.48 11.17
C ASP A 38 15.68 -10.50 10.05
N MET A 39 16.31 -10.28 8.90
CA MET A 39 16.21 -11.18 7.76
C MET A 39 16.78 -12.56 8.03
N GLN A 40 17.74 -12.70 8.95
CA GLN A 40 18.24 -14.01 9.35
C GLN A 40 17.10 -14.84 9.97
N PHE A 41 16.38 -14.28 10.94
CA PHE A 41 15.27 -14.96 11.60
C PHE A 41 14.13 -15.27 10.62
N ILE A 42 13.81 -14.33 9.73
CA ILE A 42 12.79 -14.53 8.69
C ILE A 42 13.19 -15.69 7.77
N LEU A 43 14.43 -15.74 7.28
CA LEU A 43 14.89 -16.79 6.38
C LEU A 43 14.97 -18.17 7.05
N GLU A 44 15.40 -18.23 8.30
CA GLU A 44 15.43 -19.46 9.10
C GLU A 44 14.03 -20.05 9.24
N ASP A 45 13.06 -19.21 9.58
CA ASP A 45 11.67 -19.60 9.79
C ASP A 45 10.97 -20.02 8.47
N LEU A 46 11.17 -19.26 7.39
CA LEU A 46 10.64 -19.59 6.05
C LEU A 46 11.16 -20.92 5.50
N ARG A 47 12.38 -21.31 5.85
CA ARG A 47 12.95 -22.61 5.46
C ARG A 47 12.42 -23.77 6.29
N ALA A 48 11.99 -23.49 7.51
CA ALA A 48 11.52 -24.50 8.46
C ALA A 48 10.03 -24.81 8.33
N ARG A 49 9.20 -23.84 7.90
CA ARG A 49 7.74 -23.97 7.86
C ARG A 49 7.17 -23.87 6.44
N PRO A 50 6.24 -24.75 6.04
CA PRO A 50 5.52 -24.61 4.79
C PRO A 50 4.61 -23.36 4.79
N ILE A 51 4.31 -22.85 3.59
CA ILE A 51 3.52 -21.62 3.42
C ILE A 51 2.12 -21.67 4.07
N SER A 52 1.53 -22.87 4.18
CA SER A 52 0.21 -23.09 4.82
C SER A 52 0.21 -22.71 6.30
N ASP A 53 1.33 -22.86 6.99
CA ASP A 53 1.39 -22.71 8.45
C ASP A 53 1.26 -21.26 8.88
N TYR A 54 1.57 -20.30 8.00
CA TYR A 54 1.40 -18.88 8.27
C TYR A 54 -0.06 -18.44 8.33
N TRP A 55 -0.99 -19.23 7.78
CA TRP A 55 -2.42 -18.91 7.78
C TRP A 55 -3.14 -19.28 9.07
N SER A 56 -2.56 -20.19 9.86
CA SER A 56 -3.06 -20.62 11.17
C SER A 56 -2.09 -20.29 12.32
N GLY A 57 -0.87 -19.85 12.01
CA GLY A 57 0.20 -19.62 12.96
C GLY A 57 0.78 -18.21 12.94
N PRO A 58 1.88 -17.97 13.67
CA PRO A 58 2.54 -16.67 13.70
C PRO A 58 3.23 -16.37 12.36
N TRP A 59 3.43 -15.08 12.09
CA TRP A 59 4.13 -14.56 10.92
C TRP A 59 5.57 -15.08 10.81
N ALA A 60 6.15 -14.94 9.61
CA ALA A 60 7.55 -15.24 9.37
C ALA A 60 8.46 -14.15 9.98
N GLY A 61 9.05 -14.41 11.13
CA GLY A 61 9.89 -13.45 11.85
C GLY A 61 10.23 -13.84 13.29
N GLN A 62 10.73 -12.89 14.08
CA GLN A 62 11.30 -13.16 15.40
C GLN A 62 10.28 -13.75 16.40
N GLU A 63 10.73 -14.75 17.17
CA GLU A 63 9.92 -15.46 18.16
C GLU A 63 9.43 -14.59 19.33
N MET A 64 10.08 -13.45 19.61
CA MET A 64 9.73 -12.60 20.75
C MET A 64 8.30 -12.04 20.65
N PHE A 65 7.77 -11.84 19.44
CA PHE A 65 6.43 -11.29 19.22
C PHE A 65 5.64 -12.12 18.21
N ARG A 66 4.60 -12.80 18.70
CA ARG A 66 3.69 -13.63 17.88
C ARG A 66 2.68 -12.77 17.13
N TYR A 67 3.12 -12.08 16.08
CA TYR A 67 2.20 -11.37 15.17
C TYR A 67 1.48 -12.33 14.23
N TYR A 68 0.24 -12.01 13.87
CA TYR A 68 -0.50 -12.71 12.82
C TYR A 68 -0.50 -11.88 11.53
N ARG A 69 0.36 -12.24 10.57
CA ARG A 69 0.55 -11.53 9.29
C ARG A 69 0.66 -12.52 8.11
N PRO A 70 -0.40 -13.30 7.82
CA PRO A 70 -0.36 -14.37 6.83
C PRO A 70 -0.07 -13.87 5.42
N VAL A 71 -0.54 -12.66 5.04
CA VAL A 71 -0.29 -12.12 3.70
C VAL A 71 1.18 -11.81 3.50
N THR A 72 1.80 -11.08 4.42
CA THR A 72 3.24 -10.77 4.32
C THR A 72 4.09 -12.01 4.38
N SER A 73 3.76 -12.98 5.24
CA SER A 73 4.49 -14.25 5.33
C SER A 73 4.37 -15.07 4.05
N THR A 74 3.19 -15.07 3.42
CA THR A 74 2.97 -15.70 2.11
C THR A 74 3.81 -15.02 1.03
N VAL A 75 3.91 -13.68 1.03
CA VAL A 75 4.76 -12.93 0.11
C VAL A 75 6.23 -13.31 0.32
N PHE A 76 6.73 -13.33 1.55
CA PHE A 76 8.11 -13.71 1.82
C PHE A 76 8.43 -15.16 1.43
N ALA A 77 7.53 -16.10 1.68
CA ALA A 77 7.69 -17.49 1.24
C ALA A 77 7.76 -17.58 -0.28
N TRP A 78 6.92 -16.81 -0.99
CA TRP A 78 6.97 -16.72 -2.44
C TRP A 78 8.26 -16.06 -2.95
N GLU A 79 8.72 -14.97 -2.33
CA GLU A 79 9.99 -14.32 -2.70
C GLU A 79 11.18 -15.25 -2.50
N LEU A 80 11.21 -16.02 -1.40
CA LEU A 80 12.24 -17.03 -1.18
C LEU A 80 12.21 -18.12 -2.25
N ALA A 81 11.03 -18.60 -2.63
CA ALA A 81 10.88 -19.62 -3.67
C ALA A 81 11.27 -19.10 -5.06
N ALA A 82 10.92 -17.85 -5.39
CA ALA A 82 11.15 -17.26 -6.71
C ALA A 82 12.57 -16.70 -6.89
N PHE A 83 13.13 -16.13 -5.84
CA PHE A 83 14.35 -15.31 -5.91
C PHE A 83 15.48 -15.81 -5.00
N GLY A 84 15.23 -16.81 -4.16
CA GLY A 84 16.20 -17.26 -3.16
C GLY A 84 16.54 -16.14 -2.20
N THR A 85 17.84 -15.98 -1.91
CA THR A 85 18.38 -14.97 -1.00
C THR A 85 18.93 -13.74 -1.72
N ASP A 86 18.46 -13.43 -2.93
CA ASP A 86 18.84 -12.20 -3.65
C ASP A 86 18.11 -10.97 -3.07
N ALA A 87 18.78 -10.22 -2.19
CA ALA A 87 18.19 -9.06 -1.51
C ALA A 87 17.67 -7.99 -2.47
N ARG A 88 18.31 -7.82 -3.64
CA ARG A 88 17.90 -6.79 -4.60
C ARG A 88 16.49 -7.07 -5.10
N LYS A 89 16.15 -8.34 -5.34
CA LYS A 89 14.83 -8.72 -5.84
C LYS A 89 13.75 -8.48 -4.79
N TRP A 90 14.04 -8.77 -3.53
CA TRP A 90 13.10 -8.52 -2.43
C TRP A 90 12.92 -7.02 -2.16
N GLN A 91 14.01 -6.25 -2.14
CA GLN A 91 13.95 -4.78 -2.04
C GLN A 91 13.20 -4.16 -3.22
N THR A 92 13.30 -4.75 -4.41
CA THR A 92 12.56 -4.30 -5.61
C THR A 92 11.05 -4.43 -5.42
N LEU A 93 10.55 -5.48 -4.74
CA LEU A 93 9.12 -5.59 -4.46
C LEU A 93 8.64 -4.44 -3.55
N GLY A 94 9.38 -4.17 -2.47
CA GLY A 94 9.10 -3.02 -1.59
C GLY A 94 9.12 -1.68 -2.34
N TRP A 95 10.10 -1.50 -3.22
CA TRP A 95 10.20 -0.32 -4.10
C TRP A 95 8.99 -0.17 -5.02
N ILE A 96 8.55 -1.25 -5.67
CA ILE A 96 7.36 -1.26 -6.52
C ILE A 96 6.11 -0.92 -5.72
N LEU A 97 5.93 -1.49 -4.52
CA LEU A 97 4.78 -1.21 -3.65
C LEU A 97 4.72 0.28 -3.26
N HIS A 98 5.87 0.89 -2.95
CA HIS A 98 5.94 2.32 -2.67
C HIS A 98 5.52 3.15 -3.89
N LEU A 99 6.07 2.87 -5.07
CA LEU A 99 5.74 3.60 -6.30
C LEU A 99 4.27 3.43 -6.71
N ALA A 100 3.72 2.22 -6.58
CA ALA A 100 2.33 1.90 -6.89
C ALA A 100 1.34 2.58 -5.92
N SER A 101 1.79 2.92 -4.71
CA SER A 101 1.00 3.63 -3.71
C SER A 101 0.82 5.13 -4.03
N ILE A 102 1.76 5.75 -4.76
CA ILE A 102 1.71 7.17 -5.13
C ILE A 102 0.43 7.54 -5.89
N PRO A 103 0.05 6.88 -7.00
CA PRO A 103 -1.17 7.24 -7.73
C PRO A 103 -2.44 6.96 -6.92
N LEU A 104 -2.44 5.94 -6.06
CA LEU A 104 -3.57 5.65 -5.17
C LEU A 104 -3.76 6.77 -4.15
N LEU A 105 -2.67 7.20 -3.49
CA LEU A 105 -2.70 8.31 -2.55
C LEU A 105 -3.10 9.63 -3.24
N ALA A 106 -2.52 9.93 -4.40
CA ALA A 106 -2.88 11.11 -5.18
C ALA A 106 -4.37 11.11 -5.54
N PHE A 107 -4.93 9.95 -5.91
CA PHE A 107 -6.36 9.83 -6.15
C PHE A 107 -7.18 10.08 -4.88
N VAL A 108 -6.84 9.43 -3.77
CA VAL A 108 -7.54 9.57 -2.48
C VAL A 108 -7.52 11.03 -2.03
N LEU A 109 -6.36 11.68 -2.03
CA LEU A 109 -6.23 13.09 -1.64
C LEU A 109 -6.99 14.03 -2.58
N LEU A 110 -7.00 13.78 -3.88
CA LEU A 110 -7.78 14.58 -4.83
C LEU A 110 -9.27 14.52 -4.50
N ARG A 111 -9.78 13.34 -4.14
CA ARG A 111 -11.19 13.14 -3.78
C ARG A 111 -11.55 13.72 -2.42
N LEU A 112 -10.62 13.75 -1.48
CA LEU A 112 -10.84 14.28 -0.13
C LEU A 112 -10.70 15.81 -0.07
N LEU A 113 -9.68 16.36 -0.72
CA LEU A 113 -9.35 17.79 -0.63
C LEU A 113 -10.06 18.63 -1.70
N GLY A 114 -10.52 18.02 -2.80
CA GLY A 114 -11.06 18.74 -3.95
C GLY A 114 -10.05 19.64 -4.68
N SER A 115 -8.79 19.65 -4.25
CA SER A 115 -7.71 20.50 -4.77
C SER A 115 -6.61 19.63 -5.39
N ARG A 116 -6.34 19.85 -6.68
CA ARG A 116 -5.25 19.18 -7.41
C ARG A 116 -3.88 19.51 -6.81
N ILE A 117 -3.67 20.77 -6.43
CA ILE A 117 -2.41 21.21 -5.82
C ILE A 117 -2.27 20.57 -4.44
N GLY A 118 -3.31 20.62 -3.60
CA GLY A 118 -3.27 19.98 -2.28
C GLY A 118 -2.99 18.48 -2.35
N ALA A 119 -3.60 17.79 -3.33
CA ALA A 119 -3.35 16.37 -3.57
C ALA A 119 -1.90 16.08 -4.01
N LEU A 120 -1.35 16.89 -4.92
CA LEU A 120 0.04 16.75 -5.37
C LEU A 120 1.04 17.03 -4.24
N VAL A 121 0.81 18.08 -3.44
CA VAL A 121 1.66 18.39 -2.29
C VAL A 121 1.63 17.23 -1.29
N GLY A 122 0.46 16.75 -0.91
CA GLY A 122 0.35 15.62 0.03
C GLY A 122 0.97 14.32 -0.51
N ALA A 123 0.77 14.01 -1.79
CA ALA A 123 1.40 12.86 -2.44
C ALA A 123 2.93 13.00 -2.49
N THR A 124 3.45 14.20 -2.75
CA THR A 124 4.90 14.48 -2.79
C THR A 124 5.52 14.30 -1.40
N LEU A 125 4.90 14.86 -0.36
CA LEU A 125 5.37 14.72 1.02
C LEU A 125 5.45 13.25 1.46
N TRP A 126 4.48 12.43 1.05
CA TRP A 126 4.49 11.00 1.35
C TRP A 126 5.52 10.21 0.52
N ALA A 127 5.62 10.52 -0.77
CA ALA A 127 6.50 9.84 -1.71
C ALA A 127 7.98 10.07 -1.40
N LEU A 128 8.32 11.28 -0.93
CA LEU A 128 9.67 11.74 -0.61
C LEU A 128 9.90 11.90 0.89
N ARG A 129 9.12 11.19 1.73
CA ARG A 129 9.26 11.26 3.19
C ARG A 129 10.67 10.86 3.65
N ASP A 130 11.05 11.35 4.82
CA ASP A 130 12.29 10.93 5.46
C ASP A 130 12.33 9.40 5.63
N ARG A 131 13.54 8.84 5.50
CA ARG A 131 13.82 7.39 5.62
C ARG A 131 13.15 6.47 4.60
N ILE A 132 12.54 6.98 3.53
CA ILE A 132 11.96 6.08 2.50
C ILE A 132 12.98 5.09 1.92
N VAL A 133 14.23 5.54 1.73
CA VAL A 133 15.33 4.67 1.27
C VAL A 133 15.57 3.53 2.26
N LEU A 134 15.65 3.84 3.55
CA LEU A 134 15.83 2.84 4.61
C LEU A 134 14.63 1.90 4.71
N THR A 135 13.40 2.41 4.55
CA THR A 135 12.19 1.58 4.54
C THR A 135 12.23 0.55 3.41
N ILE A 136 12.70 0.93 2.23
CA ILE A 136 12.77 0.01 1.08
C ILE A 136 13.95 -0.96 1.22
N GLU A 137 15.08 -0.49 1.74
CA GLU A 137 16.28 -1.31 1.96
C GLU A 137 16.05 -2.37 3.05
N TRP A 138 15.30 -2.04 4.11
CA TRP A 138 14.93 -2.95 5.19
C TRP A 138 13.69 -3.78 4.81
N VAL A 139 13.92 -4.95 4.21
CA VAL A 139 12.86 -5.86 3.73
C VAL A 139 11.77 -6.23 4.74
N PRO A 140 12.00 -6.37 6.06
CA PRO A 140 10.92 -6.56 7.03
C PRO A 140 9.86 -5.43 7.03
N ALA A 141 10.22 -4.23 6.60
CA ALA A 141 9.29 -3.12 6.40
C ALA A 141 8.28 -3.36 5.27
N GLN A 142 8.46 -4.41 4.45
CA GLN A 142 7.44 -4.83 3.49
C GLN A 142 6.09 -5.11 4.18
N THR A 143 6.08 -5.48 5.47
CA THR A 143 4.84 -5.56 6.28
C THR A 143 4.05 -4.24 6.24
N ASP A 144 4.72 -3.10 6.41
CA ASP A 144 4.12 -1.76 6.32
C ASP A 144 3.78 -1.38 4.88
N LEU A 145 4.65 -1.70 3.91
CA LEU A 145 4.44 -1.34 2.51
C LEU A 145 3.23 -2.07 1.91
N LEU A 146 3.07 -3.37 2.18
CA LEU A 146 1.90 -4.15 1.78
C LEU A 146 0.64 -3.63 2.45
N ALA A 147 0.67 -3.46 3.78
CA ALA A 147 -0.47 -2.96 4.53
C ALA A 147 -0.92 -1.57 4.04
N GLY A 148 0.03 -0.66 3.83
CA GLY A 148 -0.21 0.69 3.32
C GLY A 148 -0.72 0.72 1.87
N PHE A 149 -0.15 -0.10 0.99
CA PHE A 149 -0.61 -0.23 -0.40
C PHE A 149 -2.07 -0.71 -0.45
N PHE A 150 -2.38 -1.81 0.25
CA PHE A 150 -3.73 -2.35 0.30
C PHE A 150 -4.71 -1.41 1.00
N ALA A 151 -4.25 -0.65 2.00
CA ALA A 151 -5.05 0.39 2.64
C ALA A 151 -5.45 1.50 1.65
N LEU A 152 -4.49 2.00 0.86
CA LEU A 152 -4.75 3.01 -0.16
C LEU A 152 -5.62 2.48 -1.29
N LEU A 153 -5.44 1.22 -1.70
CA LEU A 153 -6.30 0.56 -2.68
C LEU A 153 -7.73 0.43 -2.15
N CYS A 154 -7.89 0.06 -0.87
CA CYS A 154 -9.19 0.00 -0.20
C CYS A 154 -9.90 1.36 -0.27
N LEU A 155 -9.22 2.42 0.17
CA LEU A 155 -9.77 3.79 0.18
C LEU A 155 -10.08 4.29 -1.23
N ALA A 156 -9.18 4.10 -2.20
CA ALA A 156 -9.39 4.52 -3.58
C ALA A 156 -10.60 3.81 -4.20
N SER A 157 -10.70 2.49 -4.03
CA SER A 157 -11.82 1.68 -4.52
C SER A 157 -13.13 2.05 -3.84
N PHE A 158 -13.11 2.31 -2.53
CA PHE A 158 -14.29 2.78 -1.80
C PHE A 158 -14.77 4.16 -2.27
N LEU A 159 -13.87 5.12 -2.44
CA LEU A 159 -14.20 6.45 -2.98
C LEU A 159 -14.69 6.39 -4.43
N HIS A 160 -14.24 5.41 -5.21
CA HIS A 160 -14.78 5.12 -6.54
C HIS A 160 -16.20 4.54 -6.47
N TYR A 161 -16.43 3.56 -5.59
CA TYR A 161 -17.77 3.02 -5.31
C TYR A 161 -18.73 4.13 -4.90
N GLN A 162 -18.35 5.00 -3.97
CA GLN A 162 -19.16 6.12 -3.50
C GLN A 162 -19.57 7.09 -4.63
N ALA A 163 -18.71 7.27 -5.63
CA ALA A 163 -18.98 8.16 -6.76
C ALA A 163 -19.89 7.53 -7.82
N ARG A 164 -19.81 6.21 -8.02
CA ARG A 164 -20.38 5.53 -9.20
C ARG A 164 -21.38 4.42 -8.86
N GLY A 165 -21.53 4.05 -7.59
CA GLY A 165 -22.30 2.89 -7.15
C GLY A 165 -21.73 1.54 -7.61
N SER A 166 -20.45 1.49 -7.99
CA SER A 166 -19.82 0.31 -8.61
C SER A 166 -19.62 -0.84 -7.62
N ARG A 167 -20.43 -1.89 -7.71
CA ARG A 167 -20.30 -3.10 -6.86
C ARG A 167 -18.91 -3.76 -6.96
N PRO A 168 -18.29 -3.89 -8.15
CA PRO A 168 -16.92 -4.38 -8.24
C PRO A 168 -15.91 -3.53 -7.44
N ALA A 169 -16.08 -2.20 -7.43
CA ALA A 169 -15.22 -1.32 -6.64
C ALA A 169 -15.42 -1.52 -5.14
N LEU A 170 -16.64 -1.78 -4.68
CA LEU A 170 -16.90 -2.13 -3.27
C LEU A 170 -16.26 -3.47 -2.90
N ALA A 171 -16.40 -4.50 -3.74
CA ALA A 171 -15.77 -5.79 -3.52
C ALA A 171 -14.24 -5.67 -3.47
N CYS A 172 -13.65 -4.89 -4.37
CA CYS A 172 -12.22 -4.57 -4.35
C CYS A 172 -11.82 -3.85 -3.05
N ALA A 173 -12.63 -2.89 -2.58
CA ALA A 173 -12.35 -2.19 -1.33
C ALA A 173 -12.35 -3.14 -0.13
N ILE A 174 -13.35 -4.02 -0.02
CA ILE A 174 -13.45 -5.02 1.05
C ILE A 174 -12.24 -5.97 1.01
N ALA A 175 -11.94 -6.52 -0.17
CA ALA A 175 -10.81 -7.43 -0.34
C ALA A 175 -9.48 -6.76 0.02
N ALA A 176 -9.24 -5.54 -0.45
CA ALA A 176 -8.03 -4.79 -0.12
C ALA A 176 -7.96 -4.43 1.37
N GLY A 177 -9.08 -4.08 2.02
CA GLY A 177 -9.12 -3.83 3.46
C GLY A 177 -8.73 -5.06 4.28
N LEU A 178 -9.22 -6.24 3.90
CA LEU A 178 -8.84 -7.50 4.52
C LEU A 178 -7.36 -7.83 4.28
N LEU A 179 -6.86 -7.67 3.05
CA LEU A 179 -5.45 -7.89 2.73
C LEU A 179 -4.53 -6.93 3.50
N SER A 180 -4.95 -5.69 3.73
CA SER A 180 -4.23 -4.73 4.59
C SER A 180 -4.12 -5.24 6.03
N ALA A 181 -5.25 -5.64 6.63
CA ALA A 181 -5.28 -6.18 8.00
C ALA A 181 -4.47 -7.47 8.16
N LEU A 182 -4.49 -8.33 7.15
CA LEU A 182 -3.73 -9.58 7.12
C LEU A 182 -2.25 -9.39 6.78
N SER A 183 -1.84 -8.20 6.31
CA SER A 183 -0.43 -7.84 6.09
C SER A 183 0.21 -7.28 7.36
N LYS A 184 -0.54 -6.45 8.10
CA LYS A 184 -0.12 -5.85 9.38
C LYS A 184 -1.35 -5.44 10.20
N GLU A 185 -1.26 -5.60 11.51
CA GLU A 185 -2.33 -5.36 12.47
C GLU A 185 -2.94 -3.95 12.42
N ILE A 186 -2.19 -2.94 11.98
CA ILE A 186 -2.73 -1.58 11.81
C ILE A 186 -3.85 -1.51 10.75
N GLY A 187 -3.88 -2.45 9.79
CA GLY A 187 -4.90 -2.52 8.76
C GLY A 187 -6.30 -2.87 9.29
N PHE A 188 -6.43 -3.43 10.51
CA PHE A 188 -7.73 -3.72 11.12
C PHE A 188 -8.62 -2.50 11.28
N ILE A 189 -8.03 -1.29 11.36
CA ILE A 189 -8.77 -0.03 11.39
C ILE A 189 -9.71 0.07 10.18
N LEU A 190 -9.27 -0.35 8.99
CA LEU A 190 -10.09 -0.29 7.78
C LEU A 190 -11.21 -1.32 7.76
N VAL A 191 -11.00 -2.48 8.38
CA VAL A 191 -12.04 -3.52 8.51
C VAL A 191 -13.21 -3.00 9.36
N GLY A 192 -12.93 -2.20 10.39
CA GLY A 192 -13.96 -1.55 11.21
C GLY A 192 -14.60 -0.33 10.53
N LEU A 193 -13.79 0.54 9.92
CA LEU A 193 -14.28 1.81 9.37
C LEU A 193 -15.06 1.65 8.05
N LEU A 194 -14.73 0.66 7.21
CA LEU A 194 -15.37 0.50 5.89
C LEU A 194 -16.88 0.20 6.00
N PRO A 195 -17.34 -0.78 6.81
CA PRO A 195 -18.77 -1.04 6.98
C PRO A 195 -19.51 0.17 7.55
N LEU A 196 -18.93 0.84 8.56
CA LEU A 196 -19.51 2.07 9.12
C LEU A 196 -19.67 3.14 8.03
N SER A 197 -18.64 3.33 7.20
CA SER A 197 -18.67 4.31 6.11
C SER A 197 -19.72 3.97 5.05
N VAL A 198 -19.96 2.69 4.76
CA VAL A 198 -21.04 2.24 3.86
C VAL A 198 -22.42 2.53 4.46
N LEU A 199 -22.60 2.28 5.76
CA LEU A 199 -23.88 2.56 6.45
C LEU A 199 -24.18 4.07 6.44
N TYR A 200 -23.22 4.91 6.82
CA TYR A 200 -23.39 6.36 6.85
C TYR A 200 -23.51 7.01 5.45
N SER A 201 -22.87 6.45 4.42
CA SER A 201 -22.88 7.06 3.08
C SER A 201 -24.23 7.05 2.40
N THR A 202 -25.12 6.15 2.81
CA THR A 202 -26.49 6.08 2.31
C THR A 202 -27.34 7.31 2.66
N GLN A 203 -26.90 8.17 3.59
CA GLN A 203 -27.73 9.21 4.18
C GLN A 203 -27.32 10.67 3.89
N SER A 204 -26.09 10.96 3.46
CA SER A 204 -25.64 12.37 3.25
C SER A 204 -24.65 12.65 2.11
N TYR A 205 -23.98 11.64 1.55
CA TYR A 205 -22.81 11.87 0.67
C TYR A 205 -23.14 12.14 -0.80
N ARG A 206 -24.34 11.76 -1.26
CA ARG A 206 -24.77 11.95 -2.67
C ARG A 206 -24.94 13.43 -3.05
N SER A 207 -25.25 14.28 -2.08
CA SER A 207 -25.49 15.72 -2.27
C SER A 207 -24.18 16.49 -2.46
N ALA A 208 -23.15 16.20 -1.66
CA ALA A 208 -21.86 16.89 -1.70
C ALA A 208 -21.00 16.50 -2.92
N LEU A 209 -21.02 15.23 -3.35
CA LEU A 209 -20.26 14.77 -4.51
C LEU A 209 -20.86 15.25 -5.85
N ARG A 210 -22.17 15.52 -5.93
CA ARG A 210 -22.79 16.12 -7.12
C ARG A 210 -22.28 17.54 -7.37
N VAL A 211 -22.10 18.33 -6.31
CA VAL A 211 -21.55 19.69 -6.39
C VAL A 211 -20.10 19.67 -6.90
N LEU A 212 -19.29 18.72 -6.45
CA LEU A 212 -17.91 18.55 -6.93
C LEU A 212 -17.81 17.98 -8.35
N SER A 213 -18.79 17.21 -8.82
CA SER A 213 -18.82 16.71 -10.20
C SER A 213 -19.30 17.73 -11.25
N ILE A 214 -19.92 18.84 -10.82
CA ILE A 214 -20.35 19.93 -11.71
C ILE A 214 -19.23 20.99 -11.87
N THR A 215 -18.20 20.93 -11.01
CA THR A 215 -17.10 21.92 -10.97
C THR A 215 -15.73 21.36 -11.43
N LEU A 216 -15.70 20.16 -12.02
CA LEU A 216 -14.49 19.49 -12.53
C LEU A 216 -14.59 19.17 -14.03
#